data_AF-A0A519QV92-F1
#
_entry.id   AF-A0A519QV92-F1
#
_cell.length_a   1.000
_cell.length_b   1.000
_cell.length_c   1.000
_cell.angle_alpha   90.00
_cell.angle_beta   90.00
_cell.angle_gamma   90.00
#
_symmetry.space_group_name_H-M   'P 1'
#
loop_
_entity.id
_entity.type
_entity.pdbx_description
1 polymer ?
#
loop_
_entity_poly.entity_id
_entity_poly.type
_entity_poly.pdbx_seq_one_letter_code
_entity_poly.pdbx_strand_id
1 'polypeptide(L)'
;MIPAFAALFGAGLAANGTYMLADPIAWYFAVPGVTTTGPFNQHFVRDIGLIFALIGLAFIAGSARPAWRASLWGAAAFWLAGHALFHIWEVAVGICGASALLRDFPAVTLPALIAIALAIWVACDSTAPARD
;
A
#
# COMPACT_ATOMS: atom_id res chain seq x y z
N MET A 1 -14.69 -13.30 -6.79
CA MET A 1 -14.70 -12.57 -5.49
C MET A 1 -13.35 -11.92 -5.20
N ILE A 2 -12.23 -12.66 -5.18
CA ILE A 2 -10.90 -12.10 -4.83
C ILE A 2 -10.43 -10.98 -5.77
N PRO A 3 -10.50 -11.09 -7.11
CA PRO A 3 -10.14 -9.96 -7.99
C PRO A 3 -11.00 -8.71 -7.80
N ALA A 4 -12.28 -8.86 -7.46
CA ALA A 4 -13.15 -7.71 -7.17
C ALA A 4 -12.74 -7.01 -5.87
N PHE A 5 -12.43 -7.79 -4.83
CA PHE A 5 -11.88 -7.26 -3.59
C PHE A 5 -10.54 -6.56 -3.81
N ALA A 6 -9.63 -7.16 -4.59
CA ALA A 6 -8.34 -6.55 -4.93
C ALA A 6 -8.51 -5.23 -5.71
N ALA A 7 -9.48 -5.16 -6.63
CA ALA A 7 -9.80 -3.93 -7.33
C ALA A 7 -10.33 -2.84 -6.39
N LEU A 8 -11.19 -3.19 -5.44
CA LEU A 8 -11.70 -2.26 -4.42
C LEU A 8 -10.57 -1.75 -3.50
N PHE A 9 -9.72 -2.67 -3.03
CA PHE A 9 -8.52 -2.34 -2.26
C PHE A 9 -7.61 -1.38 -3.05
N GLY A 10 -7.33 -1.71 -4.32
CA GLY A 10 -6.55 -0.86 -5.22
C GLY A 10 -7.17 0.52 -5.45
N ALA A 11 -8.50 0.61 -5.58
CA ALA A 11 -9.21 1.87 -5.70
C ALA A 11 -9.04 2.75 -4.45
N GLY A 12 -9.06 2.17 -3.25
CA GLY A 12 -8.78 2.89 -2.01
C GLY A 12 -7.36 3.46 -1.97
N LEU A 13 -6.36 2.68 -2.37
CA LEU A 13 -4.97 3.14 -2.45
C LEU A 13 -4.79 4.25 -3.50
N ALA A 14 -5.41 4.09 -4.67
CA ALA A 14 -5.37 5.11 -5.72
C ALA A 14 -6.07 6.41 -5.30
N ALA A 15 -7.19 6.31 -4.59
CA ALA A 15 -7.89 7.47 -4.04
C ALA A 15 -7.03 8.21 -3.00
N ASN A 16 -6.36 7.48 -2.10
CA ASN A 16 -5.42 8.07 -1.15
C ASN A 16 -4.25 8.78 -1.86
N GLY A 17 -3.64 8.12 -2.85
CA GLY A 17 -2.58 8.73 -3.66
C GLY A 17 -3.05 9.97 -4.42
N THR A 18 -4.26 9.92 -4.98
CA THR A 18 -4.87 11.08 -5.67
C THR A 18 -5.11 12.24 -4.71
N TYR A 19 -5.55 11.98 -3.47
CA TYR A 19 -5.72 13.02 -2.46
C TYR A 19 -4.38 13.72 -2.15
N MET A 20 -3.30 12.95 -1.95
CA MET A 20 -1.94 13.50 -1.77
C MET A 20 -1.49 14.37 -2.95
N LEU A 21 -1.86 14.02 -4.18
CA LEU A 21 -1.49 14.77 -5.39
C LEU A 21 -2.30 16.06 -5.53
N ALA A 22 -3.61 15.99 -5.29
CA ALA A 22 -4.55 17.08 -5.46
C ALA A 22 -4.41 18.15 -4.36
N ASP A 23 -4.33 17.73 -3.10
CA ASP A 23 -4.23 18.61 -1.95
C ASP A 23 -3.29 18.02 -0.88
N PRO A 24 -1.96 18.11 -1.09
CA PRO A 24 -0.98 17.51 -0.20
C PRO A 24 -1.01 18.11 1.21
N ILE A 25 -1.38 19.38 1.36
CA ILE A 25 -1.40 20.04 2.67
C ILE A 25 -2.59 19.58 3.48
N ALA A 26 -3.78 19.48 2.89
CA ALA A 26 -4.94 18.93 3.58
C ALA A 26 -4.72 17.46 3.95
N TRP A 27 -4.12 16.66 3.06
CA TRP A 27 -3.77 15.27 3.35
C TRP A 27 -2.82 15.16 4.56
N TYR A 28 -1.77 15.99 4.60
CA TYR A 28 -0.77 16.01 5.66
C TYR A 28 -1.37 16.27 7.06
N PHE A 29 -2.39 17.12 7.16
CA PHE A 29 -3.10 17.38 8.42
C PHE A 29 -4.22 16.40 8.72
N ALA A 30 -4.78 15.72 7.71
CA ALA A 30 -5.89 14.79 7.89
C ALA A 30 -5.45 13.40 8.38
N VAL A 31 -4.23 12.96 8.05
CA VAL A 31 -3.75 11.61 8.38
C VAL A 31 -3.07 11.59 9.76
N PRO A 32 -3.58 10.81 10.73
CA PRO A 32 -3.00 10.73 12.06
C PRO A 32 -1.52 10.32 12.03
N GLY A 33 -0.69 11.03 12.79
CA GLY A 33 0.73 10.71 12.95
C GLY A 33 1.66 11.30 11.89
N VAL A 34 1.16 11.68 10.71
CA VAL A 34 1.99 12.27 9.64
C VAL A 34 2.66 13.57 10.09
N THR A 35 1.96 14.39 10.88
CA THR A 35 2.53 15.64 11.42
C THR A 35 3.67 15.41 12.42
N THR A 36 3.85 14.18 12.91
CA THR A 36 4.90 13.81 13.88
C THR A 36 6.19 13.32 13.23
N THR A 37 6.20 13.10 11.90
CA THR A 37 7.35 12.53 11.17
C THR A 37 8.25 13.57 10.50
N GLY A 38 7.95 14.87 10.67
CA GLY A 38 8.74 15.98 10.14
C GLY A 38 7.88 17.12 9.59
N PRO A 39 8.48 18.26 9.21
CA PRO A 39 7.76 19.39 8.65
C PRO A 39 7.13 19.07 7.29
N PHE A 40 6.03 19.77 6.96
CA PHE A 40 5.37 19.62 5.67
C PHE A 40 6.32 19.88 4.50
N ASN A 41 6.38 18.92 3.57
CA ASN A 41 7.07 19.06 2.30
C ASN A 41 6.14 18.59 1.17
N GLN A 42 5.67 19.54 0.36
CA GLN A 42 4.71 19.26 -0.71
C GLN A 42 5.26 18.32 -1.79
N HIS A 43 6.56 18.37 -2.07
CA HIS A 43 7.16 17.50 -3.09
C HIS A 43 7.17 16.06 -2.59
N PHE A 44 7.63 15.87 -1.35
CA PHE A 44 7.67 14.57 -0.69
C PHE A 44 6.27 13.92 -0.59
N VAL A 45 5.24 14.68 -0.17
CA VAL A 45 3.88 14.15 -0.11
C VAL A 45 3.37 13.71 -1.50
N ARG A 46 3.71 14.46 -2.57
CA ARG A 46 3.33 14.07 -3.93
C ARG A 46 4.09 12.86 -4.46
N ASP A 47 5.35 12.68 -4.08
CA ASP A 47 6.10 11.45 -4.39
C ASP A 47 5.44 10.23 -3.77
N ILE A 48 4.99 10.34 -2.50
CA ILE A 48 4.18 9.30 -1.84
C ILE A 48 2.85 9.11 -2.59
N GLY A 49 2.22 10.20 -3.03
CA GLY A 49 1.00 10.17 -3.82
C GLY A 49 1.14 9.36 -5.12
N LEU A 50 2.22 9.58 -5.86
CA LEU A 50 2.52 8.87 -7.11
C LEU A 50 2.67 7.37 -6.87
N ILE A 51 3.39 6.95 -5.82
CA ILE A 51 3.58 5.53 -5.55
C ILE A 51 2.29 4.85 -5.06
N PHE A 52 1.47 5.53 -4.24
CA PHE A 52 0.15 5.00 -3.85
C PHE A 52 -0.81 4.88 -5.04
N ALA A 53 -0.79 5.86 -5.96
CA ALA A 53 -1.54 5.78 -7.21
C ALA A 53 -1.07 4.61 -8.09
N LEU A 54 0.25 4.44 -8.25
CA LEU A 54 0.83 3.32 -9.00
C LEU A 54 0.44 1.96 -8.41
N ILE A 55 0.57 1.79 -7.10
CA ILE A 55 0.20 0.56 -6.39
C ILE A 55 -1.30 0.27 -6.54
N GLY A 56 -2.16 1.29 -6.36
CA GLY A 56 -3.60 1.15 -6.54
C GLY A 56 -3.97 0.71 -7.96
N LEU A 57 -3.37 1.36 -8.97
CA LEU A 57 -3.54 1.00 -10.38
C LEU A 57 -3.02 -0.41 -10.69
N ALA A 58 -1.92 -0.86 -10.06
CA ALA A 58 -1.41 -2.21 -10.21
C ALA A 58 -2.41 -3.27 -9.73
N PHE A 59 -3.06 -3.04 -8.57
CA PHE A 59 -4.11 -3.93 -8.08
C PHE A 59 -5.34 -3.96 -9.00
N ILE A 60 -5.81 -2.80 -9.45
CA ILE A 60 -6.93 -2.69 -10.40
C ILE A 60 -6.59 -3.39 -11.73
N ALA A 61 -5.43 -3.08 -12.32
CA ALA A 61 -5.02 -3.65 -13.60
C ALA A 61 -4.82 -5.17 -13.52
N GLY A 62 -4.19 -5.68 -12.45
CA GLY A 62 -4.04 -7.13 -12.24
C GLY A 62 -5.37 -7.84 -12.00
N SER A 63 -6.39 -7.13 -11.52
CA SER A 63 -7.75 -7.68 -11.40
C SER A 63 -8.39 -7.93 -12.77
N ALA A 64 -8.15 -7.04 -13.74
CA ALA A 64 -8.66 -7.14 -15.11
C ALA A 64 -7.75 -7.95 -16.07
N ARG A 65 -6.47 -8.12 -15.75
CA ARG A 65 -5.47 -8.76 -16.63
C ARG A 65 -4.76 -9.92 -15.92
N PRO A 66 -5.34 -11.15 -15.95
CA PRO A 66 -4.79 -12.31 -15.24
C PRO A 66 -3.32 -12.60 -15.57
N ALA A 67 -2.92 -12.47 -16.84
CA ALA A 67 -1.55 -12.73 -17.29
C ALA A 67 -0.47 -11.87 -16.60
N TRP A 68 -0.83 -10.67 -16.13
CA TRP A 68 0.08 -9.74 -15.45
C TRP A 68 -0.13 -9.68 -13.94
N ARG A 69 -1.14 -10.38 -13.42
CA ARG A 69 -1.61 -10.24 -12.04
C ARG A 69 -0.52 -10.54 -11.02
N ALA A 70 0.21 -11.63 -11.21
CA ALA A 70 1.29 -12.04 -10.30
C ALA A 70 2.36 -10.96 -10.17
N SER A 71 2.85 -10.43 -11.29
CA SER A 71 3.89 -9.40 -11.31
C SER A 71 3.38 -8.08 -10.71
N LEU A 72 2.17 -7.64 -11.10
CA LEU A 72 1.60 -6.38 -10.63
C LEU A 72 1.30 -6.40 -9.13
N TRP A 73 0.61 -7.43 -8.64
CA TRP A 73 0.26 -7.54 -7.22
C TRP A 73 1.48 -7.87 -6.38
N GLY A 74 2.42 -8.67 -6.89
CA GLY A 74 3.67 -8.99 -6.20
C GLY A 74 4.56 -7.77 -5.99
N ALA A 75 4.76 -6.95 -7.03
CA ALA A 75 5.54 -5.71 -6.91
C ALA A 75 4.90 -4.71 -5.94
N ALA A 76 3.57 -4.56 -6.03
CA ALA A 76 2.80 -3.72 -5.12
C ALA A 76 2.90 -4.20 -3.65
N ALA A 77 2.76 -5.50 -3.41
CA ALA A 77 2.91 -6.10 -2.09
C ALA A 77 4.33 -5.95 -1.52
N PHE A 78 5.35 -6.11 -2.37
CA PHE A 78 6.74 -5.93 -1.96
C PHE A 78 7.00 -4.51 -1.46
N TRP A 79 6.53 -3.49 -2.18
CA TRP A 79 6.67 -2.10 -1.74
C TRP A 79 5.95 -1.86 -0.41
N LEU A 80 4.68 -2.28 -0.29
CA LEU A 80 3.89 -2.08 0.93
C LEU A 80 4.50 -2.79 2.14
N ALA A 81 5.04 -3.99 1.94
CA ALA A 81 5.76 -4.74 2.97
C ALA A 81 7.03 -3.99 3.41
N GLY A 82 7.84 -3.52 2.45
CA GLY A 82 9.03 -2.70 2.74
C GLY A 82 8.68 -1.43 3.52
N HIS A 83 7.60 -0.76 3.15
CA HIS A 83 7.11 0.42 3.87
C HIS A 83 6.67 0.09 5.30
N ALA A 84 5.90 -0.98 5.51
CA ALA A 84 5.52 -1.40 6.86
C ALA A 84 6.73 -1.81 7.72
N LEU A 85 7.72 -2.49 7.12
CA LEU A 85 8.98 -2.81 7.80
C LEU A 85 9.79 -1.56 8.14
N PHE A 86 9.71 -0.51 7.33
CA PHE A 86 10.35 0.78 7.64
C PHE A 86 9.78 1.41 8.92
N HIS A 87 8.45 1.41 9.11
CA HIS A 87 7.83 1.89 10.35
C HIS A 87 8.22 1.05 11.58
N ILE A 88 8.35 -0.27 11.41
CA ILE A 88 8.87 -1.16 12.47
C ILE A 88 10.32 -0.80 12.80
N TRP A 89 11.14 -0.55 11.77
CA TRP A 89 12.52 -0.16 11.93
C TRP A 89 12.67 1.18 12.66
N GLU A 90 11.86 2.19 12.34
CA GLU A 90 11.85 3.50 13.03
C GLU A 90 11.63 3.35 14.54
N VAL A 91 10.73 2.44 14.93
CA VAL A 91 10.50 2.11 16.35
C VAL A 91 11.70 1.35 16.93
N ALA A 92 12.25 0.39 16.20
CA ALA A 92 13.38 -0.41 16.65
C ALA A 92 14.64 0.42 16.91
N VAL A 93 14.88 1.47 16.12
CA VAL A 93 16.04 2.38 16.28
C VAL A 93 15.74 3.61 17.16
N GLY A 94 14.53 3.71 17.71
CA GLY A 94 14.16 4.75 18.68
C GLY A 94 13.79 6.12 18.07
N ILE A 95 13.52 6.19 16.76
CA ILE A 95 12.99 7.41 16.11
C ILE A 95 11.54 7.63 16.55
N CYS A 96 10.75 6.56 16.62
CA CYS A 96 9.34 6.57 17.00
C CYS A 96 9.09 5.74 18.27
N GLY A 97 8.11 6.14 19.08
CA GLY A 97 7.62 5.31 20.18
C GLY A 97 6.80 4.11 19.68
N ALA A 98 6.74 3.02 20.45
CA ALA A 98 5.98 1.81 20.06
C ALA A 98 4.49 2.05 19.79
N SER A 99 3.90 3.10 20.37
CA SER A 99 2.53 3.53 20.08
C SER A 99 2.31 3.92 18.61
N ALA A 100 3.37 4.29 17.88
CA ALA A 100 3.31 4.54 16.44
C ALA A 100 2.80 3.32 15.67
N LEU A 101 3.23 2.10 16.03
CA LEU A 101 2.79 0.89 15.34
C LEU A 101 1.28 0.69 15.42
N LEU A 102 0.66 0.99 16.57
CA LEU A 102 -0.79 0.87 16.74
C LEU A 102 -1.53 1.95 15.95
N ARG A 103 -1.02 3.18 15.97
CA ARG A 103 -1.58 4.31 15.20
C ARG A 103 -1.50 4.05 13.70
N ASP A 104 -0.37 3.53 13.24
CA ASP A 104 -0.05 3.38 11.82
C ASP A 104 -0.63 2.08 11.24
N PHE A 105 -1.03 1.12 12.09
CA PHE A 105 -1.58 -0.18 11.69
C PHE A 105 -2.67 -0.09 10.61
N PRO A 106 -3.72 0.76 10.73
CA PRO A 106 -4.81 0.77 9.74
C PRO A 106 -4.37 1.25 8.34
N ALA A 107 -3.37 2.14 8.28
CA ALA A 107 -2.96 2.82 7.04
C ALA A 107 -1.64 2.29 6.46
N VAL A 108 -0.85 1.56 7.24
CA VAL A 108 0.48 1.07 6.86
C VAL A 108 0.51 -0.46 6.90
N THR A 109 0.37 -1.06 8.08
CA THR A 109 0.56 -2.50 8.28
C THR A 109 -0.58 -3.33 7.69
N LEU A 110 -1.83 -2.93 7.91
CA LEU A 110 -2.99 -3.65 7.40
C LEU A 110 -3.03 -3.69 5.86
N PRO A 111 -2.82 -2.59 5.12
CA PRO A 111 -2.69 -2.64 3.66
C PRO A 111 -1.56 -3.56 3.19
N ALA A 112 -0.41 -3.57 3.87
CA ALA A 112 0.67 -4.49 3.55
C ALA A 112 0.26 -5.96 3.75
N LEU A 113 -0.38 -6.30 4.86
CA LEU A 113 -0.88 -7.66 5.11
C LEU A 113 -1.91 -8.11 4.08
N ILE A 114 -2.85 -7.23 3.70
CA ILE A 114 -3.82 -7.49 2.64
C ILE A 114 -3.10 -7.75 1.30
N ALA A 115 -2.15 -6.89 0.94
CA ALA A 115 -1.40 -7.02 -0.30
C ALA A 115 -0.57 -8.31 -0.36
N ILE A 116 0.08 -8.69 0.75
CA ILE A 116 0.82 -9.95 0.89
C ILE A 116 -0.12 -11.14 0.72
N ALA A 117 -1.28 -11.13 1.39
CA ALA A 117 -2.25 -12.23 1.27
C ALA A 117 -2.76 -12.39 -0.17
N LEU A 118 -3.01 -11.28 -0.88
CA LEU A 118 -3.39 -11.30 -2.29
C LEU A 118 -2.27 -11.83 -3.19
N ALA A 119 -1.02 -11.44 -2.94
CA ALA A 119 0.14 -11.92 -3.70
C ALA A 119 0.38 -13.43 -3.48
N ILE A 120 0.26 -13.91 -2.24
CA ILE A 120 0.35 -15.35 -1.91
C ILE A 120 -0.76 -16.13 -2.61
N TRP A 121 -1.99 -15.61 -2.58
CA TRP A 121 -3.11 -16.26 -3.26
C TRP A 121 -2.84 -16.46 -4.75
N VAL A 122 -2.31 -15.43 -5.44
CA VAL A 122 -1.95 -15.55 -6.87
C VAL A 122 -0.81 -16.55 -7.08
N ALA A 123 0.18 -16.57 -6.20
CA ALA A 123 1.29 -17.54 -6.29
C ALA A 123 0.79 -18.98 -6.18
N CYS A 124 -0.10 -19.27 -5.22
CA CYS A 124 -0.70 -20.58 -5.06
C CYS A 124 -1.58 -20.98 -6.26
N ASP A 125 -2.38 -20.04 -6.79
CA ASP A 125 -3.23 -20.27 -7.97
C ASP A 125 -2.39 -20.58 -9.22
N SER A 126 -1.26 -19.88 -9.40
CA SER A 126 -0.35 -20.06 -10.55
C SER A 126 0.40 -21.41 -10.54
N THR A 127 0.46 -22.08 -9.39
CA THR A 127 1.10 -23.39 -9.22
C THR A 127 0.12 -24.57 -9.29
N ALA A 128 -1.19 -24.31 -9.39
CA ALA A 128 -2.18 -25.36 -9.52
C ALA A 128 -2.01 -26.06 -10.89
N PRO A 129 -2.04 -27.41 -10.96
CA PRO A 129 -2.03 -28.13 -12.22
C PRO A 129 -3.21 -27.67 -13.08
N ALA A 130 -3.00 -27.58 -14.40
CA ALA A 130 -4.06 -27.29 -15.34
C ALA A 130 -5.22 -28.27 -15.08
N ARG A 131 -6.42 -27.73 -14.84
CA ARG A 131 -7.61 -28.55 -14.70
C ARG A 131 -8.03 -28.96 -16.10
N ASP A 132 -7.73 -30.21 -16.45
CA ASP A 132 -8.20 -30.90 -17.66
C ASP A 132 -9.73 -31.12 -17.63
#